data_AF-A0A562N7W3-F1
#
_entry.id   AF-A0A562N7W3-F1
#
_cell.length_a   1.000
_cell.length_b   1.000
_cell.length_c   1.000
_cell.angle_alpha   90.00
_cell.angle_beta   90.00
_cell.angle_gamma   90.00
#
_symmetry.space_group_name_H-M   'P 1'
#
loop_
_entity.id
_entity.type
_entity.pdbx_description
1 polymer ?
#
loop_
_entity_poly.entity_id
_entity_poly.type
_entity_poly.pdbx_seq_one_letter_code
_entity_poly.pdbx_strand_id
1 'polypeptide(L)' 'MLFAHLTSKAIAMAASLWGGPLIASALQALVTELFDPYRPELHYMRGPGPKWREKHAHLLARRQTQAR' A
#
# COMPACT_ATOMS: atom_id res chain seq x y z
N MET A 1 -13.41 -14.21 -48.33
CA MET A 1 -13.15 -14.13 -46.87
C MET A 1 -11.68 -13.80 -46.60
N LEU A 2 -11.25 -12.55 -46.82
CA LEU A 2 -9.88 -12.10 -46.47
C LEU A 2 -9.73 -10.57 -46.37
N PHE A 3 -10.68 -9.87 -45.73
CA PHE A 3 -10.57 -8.41 -45.56
C PHE A 3 -11.02 -7.88 -44.19
N ALA A 4 -11.34 -8.75 -43.23
CA ALA A 4 -11.98 -8.36 -41.97
C ALA A 4 -11.09 -8.52 -40.72
N HIS A 5 -9.76 -8.58 -40.85
CA HIS A 5 -8.84 -8.68 -39.70
C HIS A 5 -7.79 -7.55 -39.62
N LEU A 6 -7.68 -6.69 -40.64
CA LEU A 6 -6.63 -5.67 -40.68
C LEU A 6 -7.01 -4.36 -39.96
N THR A 7 -8.30 -4.14 -39.67
CA THR A 7 -8.78 -2.91 -39.03
C THR A 7 -8.62 -2.91 -37.50
N SER A 8 -8.47 -4.08 -36.87
CA SER A 8 -8.48 -4.18 -35.40
C SER A 8 -7.14 -3.78 -34.76
N LYS A 9 -6.01 -4.11 -35.40
CA LYS A 9 -4.67 -3.79 -34.85
C LYS A 9 -4.28 -2.31 -35.02
N ALA A 10 -4.74 -1.67 -36.09
CA ALA A 10 -4.45 -0.26 -36.36
C ALA A 10 -5.09 0.70 -35.34
N ILE A 11 -6.32 0.40 -34.90
CA ILE A 11 -7.04 1.18 -33.88
C ILE A 11 -6.36 1.02 -32.51
N ALA A 12 -5.93 -0.20 -32.16
CA ALA A 12 -5.21 -0.46 -30.93
C ALA A 12 -3.85 0.27 -30.88
N MET A 13 -3.06 0.24 -31.97
CA MET A 13 -1.81 1.00 -32.07
C MET A 13 -2.03 2.52 -31.98
N ALA A 14 -3.08 3.06 -32.60
CA ALA A 14 -3.40 4.48 -32.54
C ALA A 14 -3.83 4.93 -31.13
N ALA A 15 -4.61 4.11 -30.43
CA ALA A 15 -5.01 4.37 -29.04
C ALA A 15 -3.82 4.36 -28.06
N SER A 16 -2.80 3.53 -28.33
CA SER A 16 -1.56 3.51 -27.56
C SER A 16 -0.68 4.75 -27.75
N LEU A 17 -0.85 5.51 -28.84
CA LEU A 17 0.01 6.64 -29.19
C LEU A 17 -0.47 8.01 -28.68
N TRP A 18 -1.73 8.15 -28.24
CA TRP A 18 -2.30 9.46 -27.89
C TRP A 18 -2.71 9.64 -26.42
N GLY A 19 -2.74 8.59 -25.61
CA GLY A 19 -3.09 8.73 -24.18
C GLY A 19 -3.39 7.46 -23.41
N GLY A 20 -3.53 6.31 -24.08
CA GLY A 20 -3.74 5.02 -23.43
C GLY A 20 -2.73 4.70 -22.31
N PRO A 21 -1.41 4.89 -22.52
CA PRO A 21 -0.41 4.63 -21.48
C PRO A 21 -0.55 5.52 -20.24
N LEU A 22 -0.97 6.78 -20.42
CA LEU A 22 -1.16 7.72 -19.32
C LEU A 22 -2.34 7.29 -18.44
N ILE A 23 -3.47 6.96 -19.06
CA ILE A 23 -4.66 6.48 -18.36
C ILE A 23 -4.36 5.15 -17.66
N ALA A 24 -3.65 4.23 -18.33
CA ALA A 24 -3.23 2.96 -17.73
C ALA A 24 -2.32 3.18 -16.50
N SER A 25 -1.34 4.09 -16.58
CA SER A 25 -0.47 4.42 -15.45
C SER A 25 -1.23 5.07 -14.28
N ALA A 26 -2.19 5.95 -14.56
CA ALA A 26 -3.01 6.60 -13.54
C ALA A 26 -3.91 5.59 -12.83
N LEU A 27 -4.55 4.68 -13.58
CA LEU A 27 -5.35 3.59 -13.00
C LEU A 27 -4.48 2.64 -12.19
N GLN A 28 -3.29 2.28 -12.66
CA GLN A 28 -2.37 1.42 -11.92
C GLN A 28 -1.94 2.07 -10.60
N ALA A 29 -1.64 3.37 -10.59
CA ALA A 29 -1.31 4.11 -9.37
C ALA A 29 -2.49 4.15 -8.39
N LEU A 30 -3.70 4.46 -8.88
CA LEU A 30 -4.90 4.46 -8.05
C LEU A 30 -5.21 3.10 -7.42
N VAL A 31 -5.08 2.02 -8.19
CA VAL A 31 -5.25 0.65 -7.69
C VAL A 31 -4.19 0.34 -6.63
N THR A 32 -2.95 0.74 -6.86
CA THR A 32 -1.86 0.51 -5.90
C THR A 32 -2.15 1.24 -4.59
N GLU A 33 -2.52 2.52 -4.62
CA GLU A 33 -2.85 3.28 -3.41
C GLU A 33 -4.10 2.75 -2.68
N LEU A 34 -5.14 2.36 -3.43
CA LEU A 34 -6.40 1.91 -2.83
C LEU A 34 -6.31 0.51 -2.22
N PHE A 35 -5.47 -0.35 -2.79
CA PHE A 35 -5.31 -1.73 -2.38
C PHE A 35 -3.92 -2.02 -1.78
N ASP A 36 -3.11 -1.00 -1.47
CA ASP A 36 -1.85 -1.20 -0.75
C ASP A 36 -2.17 -1.82 0.61
N PRO A 37 -1.60 -2.98 0.95
CA PRO A 37 -1.79 -3.57 2.26
C PRO A 37 -1.32 -2.60 3.34
N TYR A 38 -2.21 -2.21 4.25
CA TYR A 38 -1.84 -1.40 5.41
C TYR A 38 -0.67 -2.07 6.14
N ARG A 39 0.50 -1.43 6.11
CA ARG A 39 1.73 -1.88 6.78
C ARG A 39 1.88 -1.17 8.12
N PRO A 40 1.32 -1.71 9.21
CA PRO A 40 1.45 -1.12 10.53
C PRO A 40 2.93 -0.99 10.95
N GLU A 41 3.82 -1.81 10.41
CA GLU A 41 5.25 -1.83 10.75
C GLU A 41 5.94 -0.49 10.45
N LEU A 42 5.47 0.27 9.45
CA LEU A 42 5.96 1.62 9.16
C LEU A 42 5.44 2.67 10.14
N HIS A 43 4.29 2.42 10.76
CA HIS A 43 3.54 3.37 11.57
C HIS A 43 3.70 3.13 13.08
N TYR A 44 4.16 1.94 13.48
CA TYR A 44 4.36 1.53 14.87
C TYR A 44 5.81 1.72 15.38
N MET A 45 6.57 2.65 14.81
CA MET A 45 7.93 2.97 15.27
C MET A 45 7.97 3.97 16.45
N ARG A 46 6.88 4.07 17.22
CA ARG A 46 6.91 4.63 18.57
C ARG A 46 6.54 3.49 19.50
N GLY A 47 7.55 2.90 20.14
CA GLY A 47 7.35 1.98 21.25
C GLY A 47 6.40 2.56 22.32
N PRO A 48 6.10 1.79 23.38
CA PRO A 48 5.04 2.14 24.32
C PRO A 48 5.10 3.61 24.76
N GLY A 49 4.06 4.39 24.43
CA GLY A 49 3.99 5.81 24.75
C GLY A 49 3.98 6.07 26.26
N PRO A 50 4.17 7.33 26.71
CA PRO A 50 4.15 7.69 28.13
C PRO A 50 2.90 7.19 28.88
N LYS A 51 1.72 7.33 28.26
CA LYS A 51 0.45 6.81 28.79
C LYS A 51 0.40 5.30 28.96
N TRP A 52 1.15 4.54 28.15
CA TRP A 52 1.27 3.10 28.31
C TRP A 52 2.18 2.77 29.50
N ARG A 53 3.30 3.50 29.64
CA ARG A 53 4.26 3.30 30.74
C ARG A 53 3.64 3.61 32.10
N GLU A 54 2.85 4.67 32.22
CA GLU A 54 2.12 5.00 33.46
C GLU A 54 1.20 3.86 33.91
N LYS A 55 0.43 3.28 32.97
CA LYS A 55 -0.49 2.16 33.27
C LYS A 55 0.24 0.87 33.67
N HIS A 56 1.44 0.65 33.15
CA HIS A 56 2.20 -0.60 33.36
C HIS A 56 3.37 -0.42 34.34
N ALA A 57 3.52 0.75 34.96
CA ALA A 57 4.56 1.04 35.94
C ALA A 57 4.52 0.05 37.11
N HIS A 58 3.31 -0.33 37.56
CA HIS A 58 3.12 -1.31 38.63
C HIS A 58 3.60 -2.73 38.25
N LEU A 59 3.44 -3.13 36.98
CA LEU A 59 3.92 -4.43 36.48
C LEU A 59 5.45 -4.47 36.39
N LEU A 60 6.07 -3.36 35.98
CA LEU A 60 7.53 -3.23 35.98
C LEU A 60 8.11 -3.22 37.40
N ALA A 61 7.47 -2.52 38.34
CA ALA A 61 7.90 -2.47 39.74
C ALA A 61 7.84 -3.85 40.42
N ARG A 62 6.75 -4.60 40.23
CA ARG A 62 6.61 -5.96 40.79
C ARG A 62 7.68 -6.94 40.29
N ARG A 63 8.08 -6.86 39.02
CA ARG A 63 9.16 -7.69 38.46
C ARG A 63 10.52 -7.39 39.10
N GLN A 64 10.80 -6.14 39.42
CA GLN A 64 12.07 -5.74 40.05
C GLN A 64 12.18 -6.24 41.50
N THR A 65 11.08 -6.29 42.23
CA THR A 65 11.05 -6.80 43.60
C THR A 65 11.19 -8.31 43.67
N GLN A 66 10.75 -9.05 42.65
CA GLN A 66 10.86 -10.52 42.58
C GLN A 66 12.21 -11.01 42.05
N ALA A 67 12.98 -10.15 41.38
CA ALA A 67 14.31 -10.46 40.85
C ALA A 67 15.45 -10.08 41.82
N ARG A 68 15.11 -9.58 43.01
CA ARG A 68 16.02 -9.37 44.14
C ARG A 68 15.81 -10.46 45.19
#